data_AF-A0A924QWZ8-F1
#
_entry.id   AF-A0A924QWZ8-F1
#
_cell.length_a   1.000
_cell.length_b   1.000
_cell.length_c   1.000
_cell.angle_alpha   90.00
_cell.angle_beta   90.00
_cell.angle_gamma   90.00
#
_symmetry.space_group_name_H-M   'P 1'
#
loop_
_entity.id
_entity.type
_entity.pdbx_description
1 polymer ?
#
loop_
_entity_poly.entity_id
_entity_poly.type
_entity_poly.pdbx_seq_one_letter_code
_entity_poly.pdbx_strand_id
1 'polypeptide(L)'
;MPGWDINPYNNGGCLTFYVAASPSGILATGIPGTTAIASVLVPSSVVGPGSTGFYNQFQTLGTNFQTAGDRYIGFRFFNDAATPVTYYGYLLIRSGGTTGFPASIVSYGYENTGLAVTIAAVPEIGTFAMLGLGLAGIAGLSNLRRRRVA
;
A
#
# COMPACT_ATOMS: atom_id res chain seq x y z
N MET A 1 14.51 -17.20 0.46
CA MET A 1 14.66 -17.11 -1.01
C MET A 1 15.40 -15.84 -1.37
N PRO A 2 16.62 -15.87 -1.94
CA PRO A 2 17.22 -14.69 -2.55
C PRO A 2 16.41 -14.31 -3.79
N GLY A 3 15.90 -13.08 -3.87
CA GLY A 3 15.09 -12.63 -5.01
C GLY A 3 14.09 -11.53 -4.65
N TRP A 4 12.97 -11.52 -5.36
CA TRP A 4 11.84 -10.61 -5.16
C TRP A 4 10.66 -11.40 -4.56
N ASP A 5 9.91 -10.80 -3.63
CA ASP A 5 8.71 -11.41 -3.03
C ASP A 5 7.43 -10.98 -3.75
N ILE A 6 7.44 -9.80 -4.37
CA ILE A 6 6.34 -9.23 -5.15
C ILE A 6 6.87 -8.46 -6.36
N ASN A 7 6.21 -8.62 -7.51
CA ASN A 7 6.61 -8.00 -8.77
C ASN A 7 5.40 -7.38 -9.49
N PRO A 8 5.22 -6.05 -9.45
CA PRO A 8 4.33 -5.34 -10.37
C PRO A 8 4.95 -5.30 -11.77
N TYR A 9 4.22 -5.76 -12.79
CA TYR A 9 4.73 -5.88 -14.16
C TYR A 9 3.66 -5.55 -15.21
N ASN A 10 4.13 -5.30 -16.43
CA ASN A 10 3.27 -5.11 -17.59
C ASN A 10 2.85 -6.48 -18.15
N ASN A 11 1.54 -6.71 -18.21
CA ASN A 11 0.96 -7.89 -18.84
C ASN A 11 -0.05 -7.45 -19.90
N GLY A 12 0.31 -7.62 -21.18
CA GLY A 12 -0.56 -7.21 -22.29
C GLY A 12 -0.91 -5.72 -22.28
N GLY A 13 0.00 -4.86 -21.79
CA GLY A 13 -0.23 -3.41 -21.70
C GLY A 13 -0.80 -2.94 -20.35
N CYS A 14 -1.23 -3.85 -19.48
CA CYS A 14 -1.91 -3.52 -18.24
C CYS A 14 -1.12 -3.92 -16.98
N LEU A 15 -1.28 -3.14 -15.91
CA LEU A 15 -0.66 -3.42 -14.62
C LEU A 15 -1.20 -4.74 -14.05
N THR A 16 -0.28 -5.64 -13.74
CA THR A 16 -0.53 -6.95 -13.14
C THR A 16 0.53 -7.20 -12.07
N PHE A 17 0.22 -8.06 -11.10
CA PHE A 17 1.13 -8.37 -10.01
C PHE A 17 1.46 -9.85 -10.01
N TYR A 18 2.71 -10.19 -9.71
CA TYR A 18 3.18 -11.56 -9.62
C TYR A 18 3.85 -11.82 -8.27
N VAL A 19 3.58 -12.99 -7.72
CA VAL A 19 4.19 -13.54 -6.49
C VAL A 19 4.62 -14.98 -6.75
N ALA A 20 5.53 -15.51 -5.93
CA ALA A 20 5.91 -16.92 -5.99
C ALA A 20 4.71 -17.86 -5.68
N ALA A 21 4.94 -19.15 -5.81
CA ALA A 21 3.97 -20.17 -5.40
C ALA A 21 3.66 -20.07 -3.90
N SER A 22 2.57 -20.75 -3.50
CA SER A 22 2.21 -20.95 -2.09
C SER A 22 3.45 -21.36 -1.25
N PRO A 23 3.65 -20.75 -0.06
CA PRO A 23 2.66 -19.98 0.69
C PRO A 23 2.63 -18.48 0.42
N SER A 24 3.36 -17.98 -0.59
CA SER A 24 3.25 -16.59 -1.02
C SER A 24 1.91 -16.31 -1.72
N GLY A 25 1.48 -15.05 -1.73
CA GLY A 25 0.20 -14.71 -2.38
C GLY A 25 -0.17 -13.23 -2.29
N ILE A 26 -0.96 -12.75 -3.24
CA ILE A 26 -1.57 -11.43 -3.24
C ILE A 26 -2.99 -11.54 -2.74
N LEU A 27 -3.39 -10.64 -1.84
CA LEU A 27 -4.77 -10.59 -1.39
C LEU A 27 -5.68 -10.16 -2.55
N ALA A 28 -6.59 -11.06 -2.92
CA ALA A 28 -7.39 -10.96 -4.12
C ALA A 28 -8.84 -11.38 -3.88
N THR A 29 -9.69 -11.03 -4.84
CA THR A 29 -11.07 -11.50 -4.97
C THR A 29 -11.31 -12.12 -6.35
N GLY A 30 -12.53 -12.61 -6.57
CA GLY A 30 -12.91 -13.27 -7.81
C GLY A 30 -12.61 -14.76 -7.79
N ILE A 31 -12.13 -15.29 -8.93
CA ILE A 31 -11.82 -16.71 -9.09
C ILE A 31 -10.30 -16.89 -8.97
N PRO A 32 -9.80 -17.77 -8.06
CA PRO A 32 -8.38 -18.06 -7.97
C PRO A 32 -7.75 -18.50 -9.28
N GLY A 33 -6.48 -18.16 -9.49
CA GLY A 33 -5.75 -18.43 -10.73
C GLY A 33 -5.46 -17.15 -11.51
N THR A 34 -5.41 -17.25 -12.84
CA THR A 34 -4.94 -16.16 -13.71
C THR A 34 -5.94 -15.00 -13.87
N THR A 35 -7.19 -15.19 -13.43
CA THR A 35 -8.27 -14.19 -13.49
C THR A 35 -8.60 -13.55 -12.15
N ALA A 36 -7.91 -13.94 -11.07
CA ALA A 36 -8.07 -13.30 -9.77
C ALA A 36 -7.69 -11.81 -9.85
N ILE A 37 -8.42 -10.97 -9.12
CA ILE A 37 -8.25 -9.52 -9.16
C ILE A 37 -7.71 -9.04 -7.81
N ALA A 38 -6.65 -8.23 -7.83
CA ALA A 38 -6.05 -7.69 -6.63
C ALA A 38 -7.05 -6.82 -5.86
N SER A 39 -7.16 -7.07 -4.55
CA SER A 39 -8.01 -6.28 -3.66
C SER A 39 -7.38 -4.91 -3.43
N VAL A 40 -8.21 -3.86 -3.52
CA VAL A 40 -7.82 -2.52 -3.09
C VAL A 40 -8.10 -2.38 -1.61
N LEU A 41 -7.08 -2.00 -0.87
CA LEU A 41 -7.14 -1.74 0.56
C LEU A 41 -7.04 -0.23 0.82
N VAL A 42 -7.51 0.14 2.01
CA VAL A 42 -7.49 1.52 2.53
C VAL A 42 -6.74 1.55 3.86
N PRO A 43 -6.31 2.73 4.35
CA PRO A 43 -5.82 2.87 5.72
C PRO A 43 -6.76 2.19 6.73
N SER A 44 -6.19 1.60 7.77
CA SER A 44 -6.86 0.76 8.78
C SER A 44 -7.35 -0.61 8.30
N SER A 45 -7.17 -0.97 7.02
CA SER A 45 -7.38 -2.37 6.59
C SER A 45 -6.37 -3.28 7.29
N VAL A 46 -6.79 -4.52 7.57
CA VAL A 46 -5.94 -5.56 8.17
C VAL A 46 -5.58 -6.58 7.10
N VAL A 47 -4.29 -6.88 6.96
CA VAL A 47 -3.77 -7.96 6.10
C VAL A 47 -3.24 -9.07 7.00
N GLY A 48 -3.86 -10.23 6.96
CA GLY A 48 -3.46 -11.37 7.77
C GLY A 48 -4.13 -12.68 7.34
N PRO A 49 -4.03 -13.73 8.18
CA PRO A 49 -4.70 -15.01 7.91
C PRO A 49 -6.22 -14.90 7.74
N GLY A 50 -6.85 -13.93 8.43
CA GLY A 50 -8.30 -13.69 8.40
C GLY A 50 -8.77 -12.62 7.40
N SER A 51 -7.91 -12.17 6.47
CA SER A 51 -8.31 -11.22 5.45
C SER A 51 -9.49 -11.75 4.61
N THR A 52 -10.46 -10.90 4.29
CA THR A 52 -11.54 -11.25 3.36
C THR A 52 -10.98 -11.46 1.95
N GLY A 53 -11.40 -12.56 1.30
CA GLY A 53 -10.90 -12.97 -0.01
C GLY A 53 -9.95 -14.17 0.11
N PHE A 54 -8.91 -14.20 -0.73
CA PHE A 54 -7.90 -15.24 -0.69
C PHE A 54 -6.53 -14.70 -1.13
N TYR A 55 -5.48 -15.44 -0.82
CA TYR A 55 -4.12 -15.13 -1.27
C TYR A 55 -3.83 -15.86 -2.57
N ASN A 56 -3.92 -15.15 -3.69
CA ASN A 56 -3.68 -15.69 -5.02
C ASN A 56 -2.18 -15.80 -5.31
N GLN A 57 -1.74 -16.97 -5.77
CA GLN A 57 -0.35 -17.21 -6.16
C GLN A 57 -0.13 -16.86 -7.64
N PHE A 58 1.13 -16.67 -8.04
CA PHE A 58 1.50 -16.31 -9.40
C PHE A 58 0.83 -15.00 -9.83
N GLN A 59 0.14 -15.00 -10.98
CA GLN A 59 -0.46 -13.82 -11.57
C GLN A 59 -1.74 -13.40 -10.86
N THR A 60 -1.82 -12.14 -10.45
CA THR A 60 -3.05 -11.47 -10.00
C THR A 60 -3.28 -10.20 -10.82
N LEU A 61 -4.45 -10.10 -11.45
CA LEU A 61 -4.80 -8.96 -12.30
C LEU A 61 -4.90 -7.68 -11.47
N GLY A 62 -4.24 -6.62 -11.93
CA GLY A 62 -4.28 -5.31 -11.29
C GLY A 62 -5.47 -4.46 -11.71
N THR A 63 -6.58 -5.03 -12.20
CA THR A 63 -7.73 -4.29 -12.78
C THR A 63 -8.19 -3.12 -11.90
N ASN A 64 -8.25 -3.30 -10.58
CA ASN A 64 -8.66 -2.25 -9.64
C ASN A 64 -7.60 -1.14 -9.43
N PHE A 65 -6.39 -1.34 -9.92
CA PHE A 65 -5.27 -0.39 -9.92
C PHE A 65 -5.08 0.23 -11.31
N GLN A 66 -5.91 -0.10 -12.31
CA GLN A 66 -5.85 0.46 -13.66
C GLN A 66 -6.64 1.77 -13.77
N THR A 67 -6.37 2.68 -12.82
CA THR A 67 -7.00 3.98 -12.70
C THR A 67 -6.06 4.89 -11.91
N ALA A 68 -6.04 6.19 -12.20
CA ALA A 68 -5.15 7.12 -11.51
C ALA A 68 -5.40 7.13 -9.99
N GLY A 69 -4.31 7.17 -9.20
CA GLY A 69 -4.37 7.36 -7.75
C GLY A 69 -3.54 6.36 -6.93
N ASP A 70 -3.64 6.55 -5.62
CA ASP A 70 -2.90 5.81 -4.60
C ASP A 70 -3.80 4.74 -3.97
N ARG A 71 -3.37 3.48 -4.02
CA ARG A 71 -4.15 2.33 -3.52
C ARG A 71 -3.23 1.35 -2.83
N TYR A 72 -3.71 0.75 -1.74
CA TYR A 72 -2.96 -0.30 -1.07
C TYR A 72 -3.29 -1.68 -1.64
N ILE A 73 -2.28 -2.53 -1.73
CA ILE A 73 -2.41 -3.96 -2.04
C ILE A 73 -1.87 -4.76 -0.86
N GLY A 74 -2.59 -5.81 -0.46
CA GLY A 74 -2.15 -6.74 0.57
C GLY A 74 -1.44 -7.95 -0.04
N PHE A 75 -0.43 -8.47 0.63
CA PHE A 75 0.29 -9.67 0.20
C PHE A 75 0.81 -10.47 1.39
N ARG A 76 1.20 -11.70 1.12
CA ARG A 76 1.95 -12.56 2.04
C ARG A 76 3.12 -13.22 1.32
N PHE A 77 4.18 -13.49 2.04
CA PHE A 77 5.39 -14.12 1.50
C PHE A 77 6.06 -15.02 2.53
N PHE A 78 6.78 -16.03 2.05
CA PHE A 78 7.39 -17.03 2.92
C PHE A 78 8.83 -16.65 3.27
N ASN A 79 9.12 -16.52 4.57
CA ASN A 79 10.50 -16.44 5.01
C ASN A 79 11.05 -17.85 5.25
N ASP A 80 12.08 -18.19 4.49
CA ASP A 80 12.77 -19.49 4.53
C ASP A 80 13.98 -19.48 5.51
N ALA A 81 13.85 -18.72 6.60
CA ALA A 81 14.85 -18.63 7.66
C ALA A 81 14.77 -19.86 8.59
N ALA A 82 15.68 -19.92 9.58
CA ALA A 82 15.74 -21.02 10.56
C ALA A 82 14.42 -21.28 11.31
N THR A 83 13.53 -20.30 11.37
CA THR A 83 12.14 -20.46 11.81
C THR A 83 11.21 -20.06 10.67
N PRO A 84 10.74 -21.02 9.85
CA PRO A 84 9.94 -20.73 8.68
C PRO A 84 8.58 -20.17 9.09
N VAL A 85 8.23 -19.00 8.56
CA VAL A 85 6.98 -18.32 8.87
C VAL A 85 6.54 -17.47 7.69
N THR A 86 5.22 -17.36 7.51
CA THR A 86 4.63 -16.50 6.48
C THR A 86 4.47 -15.09 7.03
N TYR A 87 5.04 -14.11 6.33
CA TYR A 87 4.89 -12.70 6.65
C TYR A 87 3.71 -12.09 5.90
N TYR A 88 3.07 -11.11 6.52
CA TYR A 88 1.95 -10.38 5.95
C TYR A 88 2.35 -8.92 5.76
N GLY A 89 2.01 -8.36 4.61
CA GLY A 89 2.45 -7.02 4.23
C GLY A 89 1.46 -6.28 3.34
N TYR A 90 1.77 -5.01 3.13
CA TYR A 90 1.05 -4.15 2.20
C TYR A 90 2.04 -3.25 1.43
N LEU A 91 1.68 -2.90 0.20
CA LEU A 91 2.33 -1.86 -0.59
C LEU A 91 1.34 -0.73 -0.88
N LEU A 92 1.81 0.51 -0.87
CA LEU A 92 1.12 1.62 -1.50
C LEU A 92 1.57 1.73 -2.94
N ILE A 93 0.64 1.55 -3.88
CA ILE A 93 0.88 1.72 -5.31
C ILE A 93 0.27 3.03 -5.78
N ARG A 94 1.09 3.88 -6.38
CA ARG A 94 0.61 5.01 -7.18
C ARG A 94 0.56 4.58 -8.64
N SER A 95 -0.65 4.60 -9.18
CA SER A 95 -0.98 4.15 -10.53
C SER A 95 -1.52 5.32 -11.36
N GLY A 96 -1.39 5.22 -12.68
CA GLY A 96 -1.88 6.19 -13.66
C GLY A 96 -2.79 5.54 -14.71
N GLY A 97 -3.49 6.39 -15.48
CA GLY A 97 -4.22 5.99 -16.70
C GLY A 97 -5.24 4.85 -16.54
N THR A 98 -5.77 4.36 -17.66
CA THR A 98 -6.71 3.22 -17.71
C THR A 98 -5.99 1.87 -17.79
N THR A 99 -4.67 1.86 -17.82
CA THR A 99 -3.83 0.65 -17.87
C THR A 99 -3.04 0.43 -16.58
N GLY A 100 -3.16 1.35 -15.62
CA GLY A 100 -2.42 1.33 -14.35
C GLY A 100 -1.02 1.92 -14.44
N PHE A 101 -0.55 2.28 -15.64
CA PHE A 101 0.74 2.90 -15.86
C PHE A 101 0.65 4.43 -16.06
N PRO A 102 1.68 5.20 -15.63
CA PRO A 102 2.85 4.76 -14.86
C PRO A 102 2.46 4.22 -13.48
N ALA A 103 3.19 3.20 -13.01
CA ALA A 103 2.97 2.56 -11.73
C ALA A 103 4.25 2.66 -10.89
N SER A 104 4.12 3.03 -9.62
CA SER A 104 5.25 3.12 -8.69
C SER A 104 4.86 2.61 -7.31
N ILE A 105 5.79 1.93 -6.65
CA ILE A 105 5.68 1.59 -5.23
C ILE A 105 6.08 2.83 -4.44
N VAL A 106 5.15 3.40 -3.68
CA VAL A 106 5.37 4.63 -2.89
C VAL A 106 5.87 4.29 -1.49
N SER A 107 5.29 3.26 -0.87
CA SER A 107 5.67 2.80 0.47
C SER A 107 5.30 1.34 0.66
N TYR A 108 5.85 0.72 1.71
CA TYR A 108 5.53 -0.65 2.10
C TYR A 108 5.62 -0.81 3.62
N GLY A 109 4.94 -1.83 4.14
CA GLY A 109 5.04 -2.26 5.53
C GLY A 109 4.70 -3.74 5.65
N TYR A 110 5.31 -4.44 6.60
CA TYR A 110 5.04 -5.86 6.85
C TYR A 110 5.27 -6.24 8.31
N GLU A 111 4.65 -7.34 8.72
CA GLU A 111 4.81 -7.96 10.03
C GLU A 111 5.61 -9.26 9.90
N ASN A 112 6.64 -9.42 10.73
CA ASN A 112 7.67 -10.46 10.60
C ASN A 112 7.54 -11.59 11.64
N THR A 113 6.41 -11.68 12.33
CA THR A 113 6.10 -12.73 13.31
C THR A 113 5.01 -13.69 12.85
N GLY A 114 4.42 -13.45 11.68
CA GLY A 114 3.27 -14.20 11.17
C GLY A 114 1.91 -13.72 11.69
N LEU A 115 1.91 -12.65 12.48
CA LEU A 115 0.70 -11.92 12.86
C LEU A 115 0.19 -11.06 11.70
N ALA A 116 -1.07 -10.63 11.82
CA ALA A 116 -1.67 -9.70 10.88
C ALA A 116 -1.06 -8.30 11.01
N VAL A 117 -1.02 -7.55 9.92
CA VAL A 117 -0.56 -6.16 9.86
C VAL A 117 -1.72 -5.22 9.54
N THR A 118 -1.81 -4.10 10.27
CA THR A 118 -2.77 -3.02 9.98
C THR A 118 -2.08 -1.94 9.15
N ILE A 119 -2.75 -1.49 8.08
CA ILE A 119 -2.25 -0.39 7.26
C ILE A 119 -2.31 0.90 8.07
N ALA A 120 -1.16 1.46 8.42
CA ALA A 120 -1.10 2.74 9.12
C ALA A 120 -1.61 3.86 8.21
N ALA A 121 -2.40 4.78 8.76
CA ALA A 121 -2.64 6.04 8.10
C ALA A 121 -1.31 6.79 8.03
N VAL A 122 -0.79 7.05 6.82
CA VAL A 122 0.36 7.94 6.66
C VAL A 122 -0.09 9.33 7.12
N PRO A 123 0.50 9.92 8.18
CA PRO A 123 0.18 11.28 8.56
C PRO A 123 0.63 12.19 7.42
N GLU A 124 -0.26 12.98 6.84
CA GLU A 124 0.15 14.00 5.88
C GLU A 124 1.04 15.02 6.59
N ILE A 125 2.35 14.96 6.31
CA ILE A 125 3.36 15.89 6.83
C ILE A 125 2.93 17.36 6.57
N GLY A 126 2.20 17.59 5.47
CA GLY A 126 1.70 18.90 5.07
C GLY A 126 0.65 19.49 6.02
N THR A 127 -0.24 18.68 6.60
CA THR A 127 -1.33 19.22 7.44
C THR A 127 -0.79 19.84 8.73
N PHE A 128 0.19 19.19 9.36
CA PHE A 128 0.85 19.74 10.56
C PHE A 128 1.76 20.92 10.22
N ALA A 129 2.47 20.88 9.09
CA ALA A 129 3.28 22.01 8.64
C ALA A 129 2.43 23.25 8.33
N MET A 130 1.29 23.08 7.65
CA MET A 130 0.36 24.17 7.33
C MET A 130 -0.37 24.70 8.57
N LEU A 131 -0.72 23.84 9.51
CA LEU A 131 -1.25 24.29 10.81
C LEU A 131 -0.21 25.09 11.60
N GLY A 132 1.05 24.62 11.63
CA GLY A 132 2.15 25.32 12.27
C GLY A 132 2.43 26.70 11.67
N LEU A 133 2.45 26.79 10.33
CA LEU A 133 2.60 28.07 9.62
C LEU A 133 1.40 29.01 9.82
N GLY A 134 0.17 28.47 9.82
CA GLY A 134 -1.04 29.24 10.09
C GLY A 134 -1.05 29.87 11.49
N LEU A 135 -0.67 29.10 12.52
CA LEU A 135 -0.58 29.58 13.90
C LEU A 135 0.55 30.61 14.08
N ALA A 136 1.71 30.40 13.46
CA ALA A 136 2.81 31.35 13.49
C ALA A 136 2.45 32.68 12.79
N GLY A 137 1.73 32.62 11.66
CA GLY A 137 1.24 33.79 10.94
C GLY A 137 0.25 34.62 11.76
N ILE A 138 -0.70 33.97 12.44
CA ILE A 138 -1.67 34.64 13.32
C ILE A 138 -0.99 35.28 14.53
N ALA A 139 -0.03 34.58 15.15
CA ALA A 139 0.74 35.12 16.27
C ALA A 139 1.57 36.35 15.84
N GLY A 140 2.22 36.30 14.68
CA GLY A 140 2.97 37.42 14.12
C GLY A 140 2.10 38.65 13.83
N LEU A 141 0.92 38.46 13.23
CA LEU A 141 -0.06 39.52 12.97
C LEU A 141 -0.58 40.18 14.27
N SER A 142 -0.79 39.39 15.32
CA SER A 142 -1.26 39.90 16.61
C SER A 142 -0.23 40.80 17.32
N ASN A 143 1.06 40.50 17.18
CA ASN A 143 2.15 41.32 17.75
C ASN A 143 2.37 42.62 16.99
N LEU A 144 2.19 42.62 15.67
CA LEU A 144 2.29 43.85 14.86
C LEU A 144 1.16 44.84 15.16
N ARG A 145 -0.05 44.34 15.47
CA ARG A 145 -1.19 45.19 15.85
C ARG A 145 -0.97 45.87 17.20
N ARG A 146 -0.41 45.18 18.20
CA ARG A 146 -0.12 45.77 19.52
C ARG A 146 0.93 46.89 19.44
N ARG A 147 1.90 46.77 18.54
CA ARG A 147 2.95 47.78 18.34
C ARG A 147 2.48 49.06 17.64
N ARG A 148 1.29 49.06 17.01
CA ARG A 148 0.73 50.25 16.33
C ARG A 148 -0.23 51.06 17.20
N VAL A 149 -0.55 50.59 18.41
CA VAL A 149 -1.49 51.23 19.35
C VAL A 149 -0.75 51.82 20.57
N ALA A 150 0.58 51.75 20.58
CA ALA A 150 1.45 52.34 21.61
C ALA A 150 2.17 53.57 21.05
#